data_AF-A0A7H9HM85-F1
#
_entry.id   AF-A0A7H9HM85-F1
#
_cell.length_a   1.000
_cell.length_b   1.000
_cell.length_c   1.000
_cell.angle_alpha   90.00
_cell.angle_beta   90.00
_cell.angle_gamma   90.00
#
_symmetry.space_group_name_H-M   'P 1'
#
loop_
_entity.id
_entity.type
_entity.pdbx_description
1 polymer ?
#
loop_
_entity_poly.entity_id
_entity_poly.type
_entity_poly.pdbx_seq_one_letter_code
_entity_poly.pdbx_strand_id
1 'polypeptide(L)'
;MAESIKITDTCSMVRHYIQDYVVRELRKCCVEEGEPNEAEELLLTCLFQELLRKVLKKAQEEAQLDGLRKINESHIETALNSIMD
;
A
#
# COMPACT_ATOMS: atom_id res chain seq x y z
N MET A 1 5.25 -25.89 -26.89
CA MET A 1 6.24 -25.46 -25.88
C MET A 1 5.70 -24.19 -25.27
N ALA A 2 5.14 -24.26 -24.07
CA ALA A 2 4.56 -23.10 -23.40
C ALA A 2 5.67 -22.43 -22.58
N GLU A 3 5.99 -21.18 -22.88
CA GLU A 3 6.93 -20.38 -22.12
C GLU A 3 6.26 -19.93 -20.82
N SER A 4 6.74 -20.50 -19.71
CA SER A 4 6.39 -20.05 -18.36
C SER A 4 7.01 -18.67 -18.12
N ILE A 5 6.21 -17.62 -18.30
CA ILE A 5 6.56 -16.27 -17.86
C ILE A 5 6.74 -16.31 -16.33
N LYS A 6 7.96 -16.01 -15.87
CA LYS A 6 8.34 -15.98 -14.46
C LYS A 6 7.52 -14.93 -13.70
N ILE A 7 6.53 -15.37 -12.93
CA ILE A 7 5.72 -14.55 -12.02
C ILE A 7 6.56 -14.01 -10.82
N THR A 8 7.82 -14.41 -10.69
CA THR A 8 8.69 -14.05 -9.57
C THR A 8 9.30 -12.65 -9.63
N ASP A 9 9.36 -11.98 -10.78
CA ASP A 9 10.08 -10.70 -10.93
C ASP A 9 9.23 -9.44 -10.63
N THR A 10 7.92 -9.48 -10.91
CA THR A 10 7.06 -8.28 -10.77
C THR A 10 6.78 -7.92 -9.31
N CYS A 11 6.70 -8.92 -8.43
CA CYS A 11 6.46 -8.72 -6.99
C CYS A 11 7.66 -8.08 -6.28
N SER A 12 8.88 -8.34 -6.77
CA SER A 12 10.11 -7.72 -6.27
C SER A 12 10.18 -6.25 -6.67
N MET A 13 9.86 -5.92 -7.94
CA MET A 13 9.89 -4.54 -8.42
C MET A 13 8.87 -3.65 -7.73
N VAL A 14 7.62 -4.09 -7.57
CA VAL A 14 6.58 -3.28 -6.90
C VAL A 14 6.95 -2.97 -5.46
N ARG A 15 7.58 -3.92 -4.76
CA ARG A 15 8.07 -3.71 -3.39
C ARG A 15 9.16 -2.64 -3.35
N HIS A 16 10.14 -2.73 -4.25
CA HIS A 16 11.24 -1.77 -4.32
C HIS A 16 10.72 -0.34 -4.60
N TYR A 17 9.77 -0.17 -5.53
CA TYR A 17 9.16 1.13 -5.79
C TYR A 17 8.41 1.70 -4.59
N ILE A 18 7.69 0.86 -3.85
CA ILE A 18 6.97 1.30 -2.64
C ILE A 18 7.96 1.70 -1.55
N GLN A 19 9.01 0.91 -1.33
CA GLN A 19 10.06 1.21 -0.37
C GLN A 19 10.72 2.56 -0.68
N ASP A 20 11.17 2.75 -1.92
CA ASP A 20 11.79 3.99 -2.38
C ASP A 20 10.86 5.21 -2.21
N TYR A 21 9.56 5.02 -2.44
CA TYR A 21 8.57 6.07 -2.26
C TYR A 21 8.36 6.42 -0.79
N VAL A 22 8.10 5.42 0.05
CA VAL A 22 7.82 5.62 1.48
C VAL A 22 9.02 6.24 2.19
N VAL A 23 10.24 5.76 1.93
CA VAL A 23 11.47 6.33 2.50
C VAL A 23 11.67 7.77 2.05
N ARG A 24 11.42 8.08 0.77
CA ARG A 24 11.52 9.44 0.24
C ARG A 24 10.52 10.40 0.87
N GLU A 25 9.27 9.97 1.07
CA GLU A 25 8.28 10.80 1.75
C GLU A 25 8.59 10.95 3.24
N LEU A 26 9.08 9.90 3.91
CA LEU A 26 9.53 9.98 5.30
C LEU A 26 10.64 11.02 5.47
N ARG A 27 11.65 11.02 4.59
CA ARG A 27 12.74 12.02 4.59
C ARG A 27 12.26 13.47 4.47
N LYS A 28 11.15 13.70 3.76
CA LYS A 28 10.57 15.05 3.65
C LYS A 28 9.87 15.49 4.93
N CYS A 29 9.26 14.55 5.65
CA CYS A 29 8.47 14.83 6.84
C CYS A 29 9.30 14.84 8.14
N CYS A 30 10.37 14.03 8.19
CA CYS A 30 11.15 13.77 9.40
C CYS A 30 12.63 14.11 9.20
N VAL A 31 12.92 15.37 8.85
CA VAL A 31 14.30 15.84 8.58
C VAL A 31 15.23 15.68 9.79
N GLU A 32 14.70 15.60 11.01
CA GLU A 32 15.47 15.47 12.26
C GLU A 32 15.61 14.04 12.77
N GLU A 33 14.82 13.08 12.27
CA GLU A 33 15.01 11.67 12.63
C GLU A 33 16.00 11.02 11.68
N GLY A 34 16.87 10.15 12.22
CA GLY A 34 17.89 9.48 11.41
C GLY A 34 17.30 8.69 10.24
N GLU A 35 18.12 8.48 9.20
CA GLU A 35 17.74 7.63 8.07
C GLU A 35 17.33 6.23 8.55
N PRO A 36 16.19 5.69 8.09
CA PRO A 36 15.78 4.35 8.45
C PRO A 36 16.84 3.34 8.01
N ASN A 37 17.20 2.42 8.88
CA ASN A 37 18.05 1.29 8.53
C ASN A 37 17.29 0.27 7.66
N GLU A 38 18.00 -0.69 7.08
CA GLU A 38 17.40 -1.69 6.16
C GLU A 38 16.20 -2.44 6.77
N ALA A 39 16.23 -2.75 8.07
CA ALA A 39 15.12 -3.42 8.75
C ALA A 39 13.90 -2.49 8.91
N GLU A 40 14.13 -1.20 9.18
CA GLU A 40 13.10 -0.17 9.26
C GLU A 40 12.46 0.10 7.90
N GLU A 41 13.26 0.20 6.83
CA GLU A 41 12.75 0.35 5.46
C GLU A 41 11.86 -0.82 5.05
N LEU A 42 12.28 -2.05 5.37
CA LEU A 42 11.49 -3.25 5.11
C LEU A 42 10.18 -3.24 5.90
N LEU A 43 10.25 -2.89 7.18
CA LEU A 43 9.07 -2.81 8.05
C LEU A 43 8.07 -1.78 7.54
N LEU A 44 8.53 -0.56 7.24
CA LEU A 44 7.71 0.52 6.69
C LEU A 44 7.03 0.11 5.39
N THR A 45 7.77 -0.55 4.50
CA THR A 45 7.22 -1.06 3.23
C THR A 45 6.12 -2.09 3.47
N CYS A 46 6.34 -3.04 4.39
CA CYS A 46 5.35 -4.05 4.75
C CYS A 46 4.10 -3.42 5.38
N LEU A 47 4.28 -2.49 6.33
CA LEU A 47 3.17 -1.80 7.00
C LEU A 47 2.34 -0.98 6.02
N PHE A 48 2.99 -0.26 5.10
CA PHE A 48 2.30 0.50 4.06
C PHE A 48 1.46 -0.41 3.16
N GLN A 49 2.02 -1.54 2.71
CA GLN A 49 1.27 -2.51 1.89
C GLN A 49 0.10 -3.13 2.64
N GLU A 50 0.26 -3.46 3.93
CA GLU A 50 -0.81 -3.98 4.76
C GLU A 50 -1.93 -2.95 4.97
N LEU A 51 -1.58 -1.69 5.21
CA LEU A 51 -2.55 -0.59 5.31
C LEU A 51 -3.33 -0.43 4.00
N LEU A 52 -2.63 -0.41 2.87
CA LEU A 52 -3.25 -0.32 1.55
C LEU A 52 -4.25 -1.46 1.31
N ARG A 53 -3.88 -2.70 1.65
CA ARG A 53 -4.77 -3.87 1.54
C ARG A 53 -6.01 -3.74 2.43
N LYS A 54 -5.84 -3.27 3.67
CA LYS A 54 -6.96 -3.04 4.59
C LYS A 54 -7.94 -2.00 4.04
N VAL A 55 -7.42 -0.87 3.56
CA VAL A 55 -8.24 0.20 2.96
C VAL A 55 -8.98 -0.31 1.73
N LEU A 56 -8.31 -0.98 0.80
CA LEU A 56 -8.96 -1.50 -0.41
C LEU A 56 -10.03 -2.54 -0.09
N LYS A 57 -9.78 -3.42 0.89
CA LYS A 57 -10.78 -4.41 1.32
C LYS A 57 -12.01 -3.73 1.92
N LYS A 58 -11.81 -2.76 2.82
CA LYS A 58 -12.92 -2.02 3.44
C LYS A 58 -13.69 -1.21 2.40
N ALA A 59 -13.02 -0.54 1.47
CA ALA A 59 -13.66 0.18 0.38
C ALA A 59 -14.44 -0.74 -0.57
N GLN A 60 -13.98 -1.99 -0.74
CA GLN A 60 -14.74 -3.01 -1.47
C GLN A 60 -16.01 -3.41 -0.72
N GLU A 61 -15.97 -3.53 0.60
CA GLU A 61 -17.14 -3.79 1.44
C GLU A 61 -18.15 -2.63 1.33
N GLU A 62 -17.70 -1.37 1.42
CA GLU A 62 -18.56 -0.19 1.23
C GLU A 62 -19.19 -0.16 -0.17
N ALA A 63 -18.41 -0.44 -1.23
CA ALA A 63 -18.95 -0.53 -2.59
C ALA A 63 -20.04 -1.61 -2.73
N GLN A 64 -19.88 -2.74 -2.03
CA GLN A 64 -20.87 -3.82 -2.05
C GLN A 64 -22.15 -3.43 -1.29
N LEU A 65 -22.04 -2.68 -0.19
CA LEU A 65 -23.20 -2.15 0.54
C LEU A 65 -24.01 -1.20 -0.34
N ASP A 66 -23.34 -0.40 -1.17
CA ASP A 66 -23.96 0.50 -2.15
C ASP A 66 -24.46 -0.23 -3.43
N GLY A 67 -24.27 -1.55 -3.52
CA GLY A 67 -24.66 -2.35 -4.69
C GLY A 67 -23.80 -2.10 -5.93
N LEU A 68 -22.63 -1.49 -5.78
CA LEU A 68 -21.72 -1.13 -6.85
C LEU A 68 -20.65 -2.21 -7.07
N ARG A 69 -20.31 -2.45 -8.34
CA ARG A 69 -19.24 -3.38 -8.74
C ARG A 69 -17.85 -2.73 -8.79
N LYS A 70 -17.78 -1.41 -8.62
CA LYS A 70 -16.56 -0.62 -8.71
C LYS A 70 -16.39 0.20 -7.45
N ILE A 71 -15.16 0.29 -6.98
CA ILE A 71 -14.76 1.22 -5.93
C ILE A 71 -14.67 2.61 -6.55
N ASN A 72 -15.29 3.60 -5.91
CA ASN A 72 -15.17 5.01 -6.24
C ASN A 72 -14.40 5.74 -5.12
N GLU A 73 -14.14 7.03 -5.31
CA GLU A 73 -13.38 7.86 -4.36
C GLU A 73 -14.06 7.90 -2.98
N SER A 74 -15.39 8.04 -2.92
CA SER A 74 -16.12 8.08 -1.64
C SER A 74 -16.00 6.80 -0.82
N HIS A 75 -15.92 5.61 -1.44
CA HIS A 75 -15.69 4.37 -0.70
C HIS A 75 -14.27 4.31 -0.11
N ILE A 76 -13.27 4.86 -0.81
CA ILE A 76 -11.90 4.96 -0.30
C ILE A 76 -11.86 5.91 0.90
N GLU A 77 -12.45 7.09 0.79
CA GLU A 77 -12.49 8.08 1.87
C GLU A 77 -13.17 7.52 3.13
N THR A 78 -14.34 6.89 2.97
CA THR A 78 -15.06 6.24 4.09
C THR A 78 -14.23 5.11 4.71
N ALA A 79 -13.60 4.28 3.89
CA ALA A 79 -12.74 3.21 4.37
C ALA A 79 -11.51 3.74 5.11
N LEU A 80 -10.91 4.83 4.63
CA LEU A 80 -9.75 5.46 5.26
C LEU A 80 -10.11 6.00 6.64
N ASN A 81 -11.21 6.77 6.74
CA ASN A 81 -11.71 7.29 8.01
C ASN A 81 -11.99 6.13 8.99
N SER A 82 -12.69 5.09 8.53
CA SER A 82 -12.99 3.91 9.38
C SER A 82 -11.75 3.14 9.87
N ILE A 83 -10.60 3.24 9.20
CA ILE A 83 -9.38 2.51 9.56
C ILE A 83 -8.43 3.36 10.39
N MET A 84 -8.41 4.67 10.16
CA MET A 84 -7.48 5.60 10.82
C MET A 84 -8.08 6.33 12.03
N ASP A 85 -9.40 6.33 12.18
CA ASP A 85 -10.11 6.73 13.41
C ASP A 85 -9.99 5.64 14.51
#